data_AF-A0A560BF35-F1
#
_entry.id   AF-A0A560BF35-F1
#
_cell.length_a   1.000
_cell.length_b   1.000
_cell.length_c   1.000
_cell.angle_alpha   90.00
_cell.angle_beta   90.00
_cell.angle_gamma   90.00
#
_symmetry.space_group_name_H-M   'P 1'
#
loop_
_entity.id
_entity.type
_entity.pdbx_description
1 polymer ?
#
loop_
_entity_poly.entity_id
_entity_poly.type
_entity_poly.pdbx_seq_one_letter_code
_entity_poly.pdbx_strand_id
1 'polypeptide(L)'
;MNARLLRLATAGFLTGAAAVASTVVPTVAFAHGDVTPQAVDTTGLDKLGEEWRDANPYRGNPRAIEIGSSAFNQNCARCHGLGAVSGGIAPDLRYLDKGDTGDEWFKERVINGSIRNGVTYMPRFGEALGQEALWAIRSWLETVHEE
;
A
#
# COMPACT_ATOMS: atom_id res chain seq x y z
N MET A 1 -81.87 27.71 7.99
CA MET A 1 -81.88 29.16 8.27
C MET A 1 -80.45 29.65 8.40
N ASN A 2 -80.12 30.71 7.65
CA ASN A 2 -79.02 31.67 7.82
C ASN A 2 -77.58 31.15 7.69
N ALA A 3 -76.92 31.31 6.54
CA ALA A 3 -76.25 32.53 6.07
C ALA A 3 -75.09 32.98 6.96
N ARG A 4 -73.86 32.95 6.43
CA ARG A 4 -73.07 34.17 6.12
C ARG A 4 -71.67 33.84 5.61
N LEU A 5 -71.30 34.57 4.57
CA LEU A 5 -69.97 34.74 4.02
C LEU A 5 -68.96 35.09 5.11
N LEU A 6 -67.71 34.64 4.94
CA LEU A 6 -66.57 35.50 5.25
C LEU A 6 -65.40 35.18 4.31
N ARG A 7 -65.11 36.12 3.42
CA ARG A 7 -63.84 36.25 2.71
C ARG A 7 -62.83 36.85 3.71
N LEU A 8 -61.74 36.15 4.00
CA LEU A 8 -60.49 36.75 4.52
C LEU A 8 -59.38 36.28 3.59
N ALA A 9 -58.82 37.18 2.78
CA ALA A 9 -57.72 38.07 3.13
C ALA A 9 -56.38 37.32 3.11
N THR A 10 -55.73 37.41 1.95
CA THR A 10 -54.28 37.51 1.73
C THR A 10 -53.40 37.27 2.95
N ALA A 11 -52.82 36.07 3.05
CA ALA A 11 -51.58 35.85 3.79
C ALA A 11 -50.47 35.63 2.75
N GLY A 12 -49.76 36.71 2.41
CA GLY A 12 -48.55 36.64 1.61
C GLY A 12 -47.49 35.86 2.38
N PHE A 13 -47.23 34.62 1.95
CA PHE A 13 -46.08 33.86 2.42
C PHE A 13 -44.83 34.42 1.73
N LEU A 14 -44.16 35.34 2.41
CA LEU A 14 -42.77 35.71 2.13
C LEU A 14 -41.85 34.56 2.56
N THR A 15 -41.81 33.48 1.79
CA THR A 15 -40.72 32.50 1.88
C THR A 15 -39.61 32.92 0.92
N GLY A 16 -38.68 33.71 1.43
CA GLY A 16 -37.40 33.95 0.77
C GLY A 16 -36.64 32.64 0.66
N ALA A 17 -36.68 32.01 -0.52
CA ALA A 17 -35.83 30.89 -0.86
C ALA A 17 -34.41 31.40 -1.09
N ALA A 18 -33.60 31.46 -0.03
CA ALA A 18 -32.16 31.60 -0.16
C ALA A 18 -31.60 30.28 -0.71
N ALA A 19 -31.53 30.16 -2.03
CA ALA A 19 -30.84 29.08 -2.69
C ALA A 19 -29.33 29.24 -2.42
N VAL A 20 -28.83 28.54 -1.39
CA VAL A 20 -27.39 28.41 -1.15
C VAL A 20 -26.84 27.54 -2.28
N ALA A 21 -26.27 28.18 -3.29
CA ALA A 21 -25.55 27.49 -4.35
C ALA A 21 -24.27 26.88 -3.74
N SER A 22 -24.32 25.58 -3.40
CA SER A 22 -23.14 24.82 -3.01
C SER A 22 -22.21 24.68 -4.22
N THR A 23 -21.24 25.57 -4.35
CA THR A 23 -20.15 25.40 -5.29
C THR A 23 -19.29 24.23 -4.81
N VAL A 24 -19.39 23.09 -5.50
CA VAL A 24 -18.44 21.99 -5.31
C VAL A 24 -17.11 22.45 -5.88
N VAL A 25 -16.21 22.93 -5.01
CA VAL A 25 -14.82 23.18 -5.38
C VAL A 25 -14.16 21.80 -5.49
N PRO A 26 -13.67 21.38 -6.67
CA PRO A 26 -12.93 20.13 -6.76
C PRO A 26 -11.65 20.27 -5.93
N THR A 27 -11.58 19.55 -4.82
CA THR A 27 -10.36 19.39 -4.05
C THR A 27 -9.38 18.61 -4.91
N VAL A 28 -8.23 19.22 -5.22
CA VAL A 28 -7.13 18.51 -5.89
C VAL A 28 -6.58 17.50 -4.88
N ALA A 29 -7.00 16.24 -5.01
CA ALA A 29 -6.48 15.15 -4.20
C ALA A 29 -5.14 14.72 -4.79
N PHE A 30 -4.04 14.99 -4.07
CA PHE A 30 -2.73 14.41 -4.35
C PHE A 30 -2.75 12.92 -3.94
N ALA A 31 -3.50 12.11 -4.69
CA ALA A 31 -3.72 10.70 -4.37
C ALA A 31 -2.54 9.80 -4.77
N HIS A 32 -1.64 10.28 -5.63
CA HIS A 32 -0.35 9.62 -5.86
C HIS A 32 0.71 10.28 -4.97
N GLY A 33 1.29 9.52 -4.04
CA GLY A 33 2.42 9.98 -3.24
C GLY A 33 3.69 10.18 -4.09
N ASP A 34 4.80 10.48 -3.43
CA ASP A 34 6.11 10.43 -4.07
C ASP A 34 6.36 9.01 -4.63
N VAL A 35 7.03 8.92 -5.78
CA VAL A 35 7.38 7.65 -6.44
C VAL A 35 8.66 7.03 -5.87
N THR A 36 9.21 7.63 -4.80
CA THR A 36 10.29 7.07 -3.99
C THR A 36 9.81 5.90 -3.14
N PRO A 37 10.69 4.95 -2.76
CA PRO A 37 10.34 3.91 -1.80
C PRO A 37 9.80 4.53 -0.50
N GLN A 38 8.68 4.01 -0.03
CA GLN A 38 8.01 4.49 1.17
C GLN A 38 8.67 3.84 2.39
N ALA A 39 9.07 4.69 3.35
CA ALA A 39 9.65 4.24 4.61
C ALA A 39 8.70 3.29 5.35
N VAL A 40 9.25 2.22 5.94
CA VAL A 40 8.49 1.18 6.62
C VAL A 40 8.74 1.29 8.13
N ASP A 41 7.69 1.41 8.92
CA ASP A 41 7.79 1.36 10.37
C ASP A 41 8.01 -0.08 10.85
N THR A 42 9.24 -0.37 11.29
CA THR A 42 9.65 -1.68 11.82
C THR A 42 9.54 -1.78 13.33
N THR A 43 8.81 -0.87 13.98
CA THR A 43 8.59 -0.90 15.42
C THR A 43 7.96 -2.22 15.86
N GLY A 44 8.56 -2.82 16.89
CA GLY A 44 8.18 -4.12 17.44
C GLY A 44 8.90 -5.32 16.83
N LEU A 45 9.83 -5.10 15.88
CA LEU A 45 10.75 -6.14 15.40
C LEU A 45 12.11 -6.04 16.11
N ASP A 46 12.76 -7.20 16.30
CA ASP A 46 14.12 -7.25 16.81
C ASP A 46 15.06 -6.52 15.85
N LYS A 47 15.85 -5.56 16.34
CA LYS A 47 16.75 -4.79 15.48
C LYS A 47 17.85 -5.68 14.91
N LEU A 48 18.13 -5.48 13.63
CA LEU A 48 19.21 -6.15 12.93
C LEU A 48 20.41 -5.19 12.84
N GLY A 49 21.60 -5.76 12.62
CA GLY A 49 22.83 -4.97 12.49
C GLY A 49 22.98 -4.40 11.08
N GLU A 50 24.17 -3.90 10.77
CA GLU A 50 24.53 -3.51 9.39
C GLU A 50 24.77 -4.73 8.50
N GLU A 51 25.26 -5.82 9.08
CA GLU A 51 25.49 -7.08 8.38
C GLU A 51 24.15 -7.77 8.06
N TRP A 52 23.95 -8.05 6.78
CA TRP A 52 22.76 -8.73 6.29
C TRP A 52 22.71 -10.17 6.75
N ARG A 53 21.54 -10.60 7.26
CA ARG A 53 21.30 -12.01 7.56
C ARG A 53 21.24 -12.84 6.29
N ASP A 54 21.65 -14.10 6.38
CA ASP A 54 21.58 -15.03 5.24
C ASP A 54 20.20 -15.67 5.06
N ALA A 55 19.47 -15.84 6.16
CA ALA A 55 18.11 -16.37 6.19
C ALA A 55 17.18 -15.42 6.94
N ASN A 56 15.87 -15.50 6.65
CA ASN A 56 14.86 -14.64 7.24
C ASN A 56 14.76 -14.85 8.77
N PRO A 57 15.19 -13.87 9.60
CA PRO A 57 15.16 -14.01 11.06
C PRO A 57 13.73 -13.86 11.63
N TYR A 58 12.78 -13.36 10.84
CA TYR A 58 11.41 -13.10 11.27
C TYR A 58 10.40 -14.10 10.71
N ARG A 59 10.86 -15.25 10.23
CA ARG A 59 9.98 -16.31 9.71
C ARG A 59 8.91 -16.67 10.74
N GLY A 60 7.64 -16.63 10.31
CA GLY A 60 6.50 -16.92 11.18
C GLY A 60 6.20 -15.87 12.26
N ASN A 61 6.94 -14.76 12.33
CA ASN A 61 6.66 -13.68 13.28
C ASN A 61 5.39 -12.90 12.86
N PRO A 62 4.31 -12.88 13.67
CA PRO A 62 3.06 -12.23 13.28
C PRO A 62 3.19 -10.73 13.01
N ARG A 63 4.02 -10.03 13.79
CA ARG A 63 4.26 -8.60 13.62
C ARG A 63 5.00 -8.31 12.32
N ALA A 64 5.98 -9.15 11.97
CA ALA A 64 6.71 -9.01 10.72
C ALA A 64 5.80 -9.28 9.50
N ILE A 65 4.90 -10.26 9.60
CA ILE A 65 3.92 -10.56 8.55
C ILE A 65 2.95 -9.37 8.35
N GLU A 66 2.45 -8.77 9.45
CA GLU A 66 1.59 -7.59 9.40
C GLU A 66 2.28 -6.40 8.72
N ILE A 67 3.48 -6.05 9.20
CA ILE A 67 4.30 -4.98 8.62
C ILE A 67 4.59 -5.29 7.15
N GLY A 68 5.03 -6.52 6.84
CA GLY A 68 5.40 -6.98 5.52
C GLY A 68 4.28 -6.85 4.49
N SER A 69 3.04 -7.17 4.87
CA SER A 69 1.88 -7.01 3.98
C SER A 69 1.69 -5.56 3.55
N SER A 70 1.74 -4.64 4.51
CA SER A 70 1.59 -3.21 4.23
C SER A 70 2.77 -2.65 3.44
N ALA A 71 4.00 -3.05 3.79
CA ALA A 71 5.23 -2.62 3.15
C ALA A 71 5.32 -3.10 1.70
N PHE A 72 4.91 -4.35 1.44
CA PHE A 72 4.85 -4.91 0.09
C PHE A 72 3.87 -4.14 -0.80
N ASN A 73 2.68 -3.83 -0.28
CA ASN A 73 1.68 -3.05 -1.03
C ASN A 73 2.18 -1.65 -1.40
N GLN A 74 2.98 -1.03 -0.54
CA GLN A 74 3.53 0.31 -0.78
C GLN A 74 4.71 0.31 -1.75
N ASN A 75 5.58 -0.72 -1.68
CA ASN A 75 6.88 -0.68 -2.35
C ASN A 75 7.03 -1.65 -3.54
N CYS A 76 6.29 -2.77 -3.54
CA CYS A 76 6.53 -3.89 -4.46
C CYS A 76 5.36 -4.15 -5.40
N ALA A 77 4.13 -3.95 -4.92
CA ALA A 77 2.90 -4.33 -5.63
C ALA A 77 2.70 -3.63 -6.97
N ARG A 78 3.34 -2.47 -7.23
CA ARG A 78 3.26 -1.81 -8.53
C ARG A 78 3.82 -2.66 -9.67
N CYS A 79 4.80 -3.52 -9.40
CA CYS A 79 5.42 -4.40 -10.41
C CYS A 79 5.07 -5.87 -10.19
N HIS A 80 5.05 -6.31 -8.93
CA HIS A 80 4.77 -7.70 -8.54
C HIS A 80 3.28 -7.97 -8.28
N GLY A 81 2.43 -6.96 -8.41
CA GLY A 81 0.99 -7.05 -8.25
C GLY A 81 0.51 -7.04 -6.80
N LEU A 82 -0.77 -6.71 -6.59
CA LEU A 82 -1.38 -6.72 -5.26
C LEU A 82 -1.47 -8.15 -4.74
N GLY A 83 -1.15 -8.35 -3.45
CA GLY A 83 -1.11 -9.70 -2.88
C GLY A 83 -0.03 -10.59 -3.51
N ALA A 84 0.98 -10.00 -4.16
CA ALA A 84 2.02 -10.68 -4.93
C ALA A 84 1.54 -11.40 -6.20
N VAL A 85 0.27 -11.21 -6.59
CA VAL A 85 -0.32 -11.76 -7.82
C VAL A 85 0.08 -10.89 -9.01
N SER A 86 1.09 -11.31 -9.78
CA SER A 86 1.63 -10.46 -10.84
C SER A 86 0.69 -10.33 -12.05
N GLY A 87 0.62 -9.12 -12.61
CA GLY A 87 -0.02 -8.84 -13.89
C GLY A 87 0.89 -9.01 -15.12
N GLY A 88 2.10 -9.54 -14.95
CA GLY A 88 3.06 -9.81 -16.05
C GLY A 88 4.16 -8.76 -16.23
N ILE A 89 4.23 -7.73 -15.38
CA ILE A 89 5.31 -6.72 -15.40
C ILE A 89 6.60 -7.30 -14.80
N ALA A 90 6.49 -7.95 -13.64
CA ALA A 90 7.59 -8.63 -12.94
C ALA A 90 7.14 -10.06 -12.55
N PRO A 91 8.03 -10.93 -12.06
CA PRO A 91 7.64 -12.27 -11.61
C PRO A 91 6.56 -12.24 -10.52
N ASP A 92 5.66 -13.23 -10.54
CA ASP A 92 4.73 -13.50 -9.44
C ASP A 92 5.52 -14.08 -8.25
N LEU A 93 5.50 -13.39 -7.12
CA LEU A 93 6.35 -13.76 -5.97
C LEU A 93 5.70 -14.83 -5.09
N ARG A 94 4.47 -15.25 -5.38
CA ARG A 94 3.86 -16.40 -4.69
C ARG A 94 4.61 -17.69 -5.02
N TYR A 95 5.22 -17.79 -6.21
CA TYR A 95 6.04 -18.94 -6.60
C TYR A 95 7.52 -18.82 -6.20
N LEU A 96 7.89 -17.81 -5.40
CA LEU A 96 9.24 -17.77 -4.84
C LEU A 96 9.34 -18.82 -3.74
N ASP A 97 10.32 -19.73 -3.86
CA ASP A 97 10.56 -20.81 -2.89
C ASP A 97 10.55 -20.30 -1.44
N LYS A 98 10.06 -21.13 -0.52
CA LYS A 98 10.17 -20.86 0.92
C LYS A 98 11.55 -21.25 1.45
N GLY A 99 11.89 -20.76 2.64
CA GLY A 99 13.14 -21.13 3.31
C GLY A 99 14.36 -20.52 2.64
N ASP A 100 15.52 -21.08 2.97
CA ASP A 100 16.84 -20.49 2.69
C ASP A 100 17.10 -20.29 1.19
N THR A 101 16.64 -21.21 0.34
CA THR A 101 16.78 -21.07 -1.13
C THR A 101 16.08 -19.84 -1.67
N GLY A 102 14.84 -19.58 -1.24
CA GLY A 102 14.15 -18.35 -1.65
C GLY A 102 14.63 -17.11 -0.90
N ASP A 103 15.19 -17.26 0.30
CA ASP A 103 15.79 -16.16 1.05
C ASP A 103 17.03 -15.62 0.34
N GLU A 104 17.88 -16.50 -0.19
CA GLU A 104 19.03 -16.12 -1.00
C GLU A 104 18.61 -15.30 -2.22
N TRP A 105 17.62 -15.80 -2.98
CA TRP A 105 17.07 -15.10 -4.13
C TRP A 105 16.43 -13.76 -3.76
N PHE A 106 15.65 -13.73 -2.67
CA PHE A 106 15.02 -12.51 -2.19
C PHE A 106 16.08 -11.47 -1.83
N LYS A 107 17.04 -11.84 -0.97
CA LYS A 107 18.15 -10.99 -0.50
C LYS A 107 18.93 -10.41 -1.67
N GLU A 108 19.35 -11.26 -2.61
CA GLU A 108 20.10 -10.84 -3.80
C GLU A 108 19.32 -9.80 -4.60
N ARG A 109 18.03 -10.04 -4.85
CA ARG A 109 17.21 -9.14 -5.68
C ARG A 109 16.86 -7.83 -4.98
N VAL A 110 16.59 -7.82 -3.68
CA VAL A 110 16.25 -6.57 -2.98
C VAL A 110 17.47 -5.68 -2.76
N ILE A 111 18.66 -6.27 -2.59
CA ILE A 111 19.92 -5.53 -2.44
C ILE A 111 20.42 -5.02 -3.80
N ASN A 112 20.49 -5.91 -4.79
CA ASN A 112 21.14 -5.60 -6.07
C ASN A 112 20.19 -5.16 -7.18
N GLY A 113 18.88 -5.36 -7.00
CA GLY A 113 17.90 -5.13 -8.04
C GLY A 113 18.03 -6.12 -9.19
N SER A 114 17.49 -5.72 -10.35
CA SER A 114 17.69 -6.43 -11.62
C SER A 114 18.05 -5.40 -12.68
N ILE A 115 19.33 -5.30 -13.00
CA ILE A 115 19.86 -4.38 -14.00
C ILE A 115 20.42 -5.21 -15.16
N ARG A 116 19.96 -4.94 -16.38
CA ARG A 116 20.45 -5.62 -17.60
C ARG A 116 20.77 -4.58 -18.65
N ASN A 117 21.97 -4.62 -19.22
CA ASN A 117 22.42 -3.66 -20.22
C ASN A 117 22.24 -2.18 -19.79
N GLY A 118 22.46 -1.89 -18.51
CA GLY A 118 22.28 -0.55 -17.93
C GLY A 118 20.82 -0.14 -17.66
N VAL A 119 19.84 -0.99 -18.00
CA VAL A 119 18.42 -0.75 -17.74
C VAL A 119 18.01 -1.38 -16.43
N THR A 120 17.39 -0.58 -15.55
CA THR A 120 16.85 -1.03 -14.26
C THR A 120 15.45 -1.63 -14.45
N TYR A 121 15.32 -2.94 -14.28
CA TYR A 121 14.04 -3.66 -14.27
C TYR A 121 13.45 -3.76 -12.86
N MET A 122 14.31 -3.90 -11.85
CA MET A 122 13.93 -3.87 -10.44
C MET A 122 14.90 -2.94 -9.70
N PRO A 123 14.41 -1.90 -9.00
CA PRO A 123 15.25 -1.00 -8.20
C PRO A 123 15.96 -1.74 -7.07
N ARG A 124 17.04 -1.13 -6.57
CA ARG A 124 17.70 -1.54 -5.31
C ARG A 124 16.90 -0.98 -4.15
N PHE A 125 16.50 -1.83 -3.21
CA PHE A 125 15.74 -1.45 -2.03
C PHE A 125 16.53 -1.59 -0.72
N GLY A 126 17.68 -2.28 -0.74
CA GLY A 126 18.49 -2.56 0.45
C GLY A 126 18.76 -1.33 1.31
N GLU A 127 19.33 -0.27 0.73
CA GLU A 127 19.61 0.99 1.44
C GLU A 127 18.35 1.81 1.73
N ALA A 128 17.35 1.75 0.84
CA ALA A 128 16.16 2.57 0.94
C ALA A 128 15.21 2.13 2.07
N LEU A 129 15.09 0.82 2.30
CA LEU A 129 14.16 0.25 3.28
C LEU A 129 14.86 -0.37 4.50
N GLY A 130 16.12 -0.81 4.34
CA GLY A 130 16.83 -1.57 5.36
C GLY A 130 16.40 -3.03 5.44
N GLN A 131 17.22 -3.86 6.10
CA GLN A 131 16.98 -5.29 6.13
C GLN A 131 15.75 -5.69 6.96
N GLU A 132 15.41 -4.96 8.02
CA GLU A 132 14.24 -5.27 8.84
C GLU A 132 12.94 -5.20 8.04
N ALA A 133 12.77 -4.14 7.24
CA ALA A 133 11.60 -3.96 6.40
C ALA A 133 11.52 -5.03 5.30
N LEU A 134 12.67 -5.34 4.68
CA LEU A 134 12.74 -6.33 3.61
C LEU A 134 12.50 -7.75 4.14
N TRP A 135 13.05 -8.11 5.31
CA TRP A 135 12.74 -9.39 5.95
C TRP A 135 11.28 -9.49 6.41
N ALA A 136 10.67 -8.39 6.86
CA ALA A 136 9.23 -8.36 7.14
C ALA A 136 8.40 -8.66 5.87
N ILE A 137 8.73 -8.03 4.73
CA ILE A 137 8.10 -8.34 3.43
C ILE A 137 8.28 -9.82 3.09
N ARG A 138 9.49 -10.38 3.25
CA ARG A 138 9.75 -11.80 3.01
C ARG A 138 8.91 -12.70 3.90
N SER A 139 8.77 -12.39 5.20
CA SER A 139 7.92 -13.15 6.12
C SER A 139 6.47 -13.18 5.66
N TRP A 140 5.95 -12.07 5.15
CA TRP A 140 4.61 -12.05 4.56
C TRP A 140 4.52 -12.84 3.24
N LEU A 141 5.50 -12.72 2.35
CA LEU A 141 5.54 -13.47 1.08
C LEU A 141 5.44 -14.99 1.30
N GLU A 142 6.11 -15.52 2.34
CA GLU A 142 6.01 -16.94 2.68
C GLU A 142 4.60 -17.39 3.09
N THR A 143 3.73 -16.47 3.52
CA THR A 143 2.32 -16.76 3.88
C THR A 143 1.40 -16.84 2.67
N VAL A 144 1.75 -16.19 1.56
CA VAL A 144 0.94 -16.14 0.33
C VAL A 144 1.49 -17.03 -0.79
N HIS A 145 2.48 -17.86 -0.46
CA HIS A 145 3.15 -18.75 -1.40
C HIS A 145 2.20 -19.78 -2.03
N GLU A 146 2.46 -20.10 -3.30
CA GLU A 146 1.80 -21.13 -4.10
C GLU A 146 2.83 -22.12 -4.64
N GLU A 147 2.41 -23.38 -4.79
CA GLU A 147 3.21 -24.48 -5.37
C GLU A 147 3.08 -24.57 -6.89
#